data_AF-A0A945SR57-F1
#
_entry.id   AF-A0A945SR57-F1
#
_cell.length_a   1.000
_cell.length_b   1.000
_cell.length_c   1.000
_cell.angle_alpha   90.00
_cell.angle_beta   90.00
_cell.angle_gamma   90.00
#
_symmetry.space_group_name_H-M   'P 1'
#
loop_
_entity.id
_entity.type
_entity.pdbx_description
1 polymer ?
#
loop_
_entity_poly.entity_id
_entity_poly.type
_entity_poly.pdbx_seq_one_letter_code
_entity_poly.pdbx_strand_id
1 'polypeptide(L)'
;MLSLRNTDIATTRLPARVQAAISAQQDASERLIGWFQLAVVVIFGLLYAASPKTFAADADFAPVPWALGIYFVFTIIRLLLAYRGSVGPLMLYTSIVLDMCLLLGLIWSFHLQYQQPPSFYLKSPTLLYVFIFIALRALRFEARYVVAAGLVAAAGWTGLASYAIYTTGTEMVTRDYVYYMTNNAVLVGAEFDKIISILLVTAIIAVAINRARNLLNRSVTEGQAAQDLSRFSSPEIADQITASEEAVSAGSGQAREAAILFCDIRGFTS
;
A
#
# COMPACT_ATOMS: atom_id res chain seq x y z
N MET A 1 -40.79 18.57 -22.73
CA MET A 1 -39.61 17.94 -23.37
C MET A 1 -38.48 18.96 -23.41
N LEU A 2 -37.71 19.07 -22.32
CA LEU A 2 -36.51 19.91 -22.25
C LEU A 2 -35.35 18.96 -21.97
N SER A 3 -34.56 18.74 -23.01
CA SER A 3 -33.37 17.88 -22.99
C SER A 3 -32.25 18.62 -22.25
N LEU A 4 -31.96 18.18 -21.02
CA LEU A 4 -30.73 18.55 -20.31
C LEU A 4 -29.58 17.75 -20.95
N ARG A 5 -28.81 18.39 -21.81
CA ARG A 5 -27.58 17.87 -22.41
C ARG A 5 -26.37 18.35 -21.61
N ASN A 6 -25.46 17.40 -21.37
CA ASN A 6 -24.04 17.56 -21.01
C ASN A 6 -23.70 18.29 -19.70
N THR A 7 -23.65 17.53 -18.61
CA THR A 7 -22.56 17.69 -17.64
C THR A 7 -21.30 17.04 -18.21
N ASP A 8 -20.60 17.76 -19.07
CA ASP A 8 -19.18 17.51 -19.31
C ASP A 8 -18.44 17.90 -18.03
N ILE A 9 -18.19 16.92 -17.16
CA ILE A 9 -17.20 17.03 -16.10
C ILE A 9 -15.85 17.10 -16.83
N ALA A 10 -15.46 18.31 -17.23
CA ALA A 10 -14.11 18.60 -17.63
C ALA A 10 -13.20 18.12 -16.50
N THR A 11 -12.47 17.04 -16.77
CA THR A 11 -11.38 16.58 -15.91
C THR A 11 -10.38 17.73 -15.87
N THR A 12 -10.48 18.57 -14.85
CA THR A 12 -9.54 19.65 -14.57
C THR A 12 -8.18 19.02 -14.37
N ARG A 13 -7.42 18.87 -15.45
CA ARG A 13 -6.03 18.43 -15.42
C ARG A 13 -5.32 19.39 -14.49
N LEU A 14 -4.82 18.85 -13.38
CA LEU A 14 -4.06 19.62 -12.41
C LEU A 14 -2.93 20.37 -13.13
N PRO A 15 -2.55 21.59 -12.70
CA PRO A 15 -1.45 22.33 -13.32
C PRO A 15 -0.19 21.46 -13.43
N ALA A 16 0.60 21.62 -14.49
CA ALA A 16 1.79 20.79 -14.76
C ALA A 16 2.77 20.74 -13.56
N ARG A 17 2.90 21.87 -12.84
CA ARG A 17 3.67 21.96 -11.58
C ARG A 17 3.20 20.98 -10.49
N VAL A 18 1.88 20.82 -10.36
CA VAL A 18 1.26 19.93 -9.37
C VAL A 18 1.45 18.47 -9.78
N GLN A 19 1.31 18.16 -11.08
CA GLN A 19 1.54 16.80 -11.58
C GLN A 19 3.00 16.35 -11.40
N ALA A 20 3.96 17.24 -11.62
CA ALA A 20 5.38 16.96 -11.39
C ALA A 20 5.68 16.71 -9.90
N ALA A 21 5.11 17.51 -9.00
CA ALA A 21 5.25 17.32 -7.56
C ALA A 21 4.66 15.98 -7.08
N ILE A 22 3.48 15.61 -7.58
CA ILE A 22 2.84 14.31 -7.28
C ILE A 22 3.71 13.15 -7.78
N SER A 23 4.25 13.25 -9.00
CA SER A 23 5.09 12.20 -9.58
C SER A 23 6.37 11.99 -8.78
N ALA A 24 7.04 13.07 -8.37
CA ALA A 24 8.23 12.99 -7.51
C ALA A 24 7.93 12.35 -6.15
N GLN A 25 6.76 12.64 -5.56
CA GLN A 25 6.32 12.00 -4.32
C GLN A 25 6.03 10.50 -4.49
N GLN A 26 5.46 10.10 -5.64
CA GLN A 26 5.23 8.70 -5.96
C GLN A 26 6.54 7.93 -6.10
N ASP A 27 7.54 8.47 -6.78
CA ASP A 27 8.86 7.86 -6.91
C ASP A 27 9.56 7.70 -5.54
N ALA A 28 9.45 8.72 -4.68
CA ALA A 28 9.95 8.63 -3.31
C ALA A 28 9.25 7.51 -2.51
N SER A 29 7.93 7.39 -2.68
CA SER A 29 7.14 6.34 -2.03
C SER A 29 7.53 4.95 -2.55
N GLU A 30 7.86 4.80 -3.84
CA GLU A 30 8.33 3.54 -4.42
C GLU A 30 9.67 3.08 -3.82
N ARG A 31 10.62 4.02 -3.64
CA ARG A 31 11.90 3.73 -2.98
C ARG A 31 11.70 3.31 -1.54
N LEU A 32 10.83 4.02 -0.81
CA LEU A 32 10.48 3.69 0.56
C LEU A 32 9.88 2.27 0.64
N ILE A 33 8.93 1.93 -0.22
CA ILE A 33 8.36 0.57 -0.28
C ILE A 33 9.44 -0.48 -0.53
N GLY A 34 10.37 -0.22 -1.46
CA GLY A 34 11.47 -1.14 -1.75
C GLY A 34 12.36 -1.39 -0.54
N TRP A 35 12.68 -0.34 0.24
CA TRP A 35 13.43 -0.47 1.49
C TRP A 35 12.68 -1.25 2.57
N PHE A 36 11.38 -1.01 2.73
CA PHE A 36 10.56 -1.79 3.66
C PHE A 36 10.49 -3.26 3.26
N GLN A 37 10.33 -3.56 1.96
CA GLN A 37 10.36 -4.93 1.46
C GLN A 37 11.70 -5.59 1.74
N LEU A 38 12.81 -4.90 1.47
CA LEU A 38 14.16 -5.41 1.72
C LEU A 38 14.37 -5.71 3.21
N ALA A 39 13.93 -4.80 4.08
CA ALA A 39 13.98 -5.01 5.53
C ALA A 39 13.18 -6.25 5.96
N VAL A 40 11.96 -6.44 5.43
CA VAL A 40 11.15 -7.63 5.71
C VAL A 40 11.86 -8.91 5.26
N VAL A 41 12.43 -8.94 4.05
CA VAL A 41 13.15 -10.13 3.55
C VAL A 41 14.36 -10.45 4.42
N VAL A 42 15.14 -9.43 4.78
CA VAL A 42 16.34 -9.59 5.61
C VAL A 42 15.95 -10.09 7.00
N ILE A 43 14.91 -9.52 7.62
CA ILE A 43 14.41 -9.96 8.93
C ILE A 43 13.97 -11.43 8.86
N PHE A 44 13.17 -11.81 7.85
CA PHE A 44 12.76 -13.21 7.69
C PHE A 44 13.93 -14.15 7.39
N GLY A 45 14.92 -13.71 6.62
CA GLY A 45 16.15 -14.45 6.38
C GLY A 45 16.96 -14.68 7.65
N LEU A 46 17.13 -13.65 8.47
CA LEU A 46 17.83 -13.74 9.76
C LEU A 46 17.07 -14.63 10.74
N LEU A 47 15.75 -14.46 10.87
CA LEU A 47 14.91 -15.30 11.71
C LEU A 47 14.97 -16.76 11.27
N TYR A 48 14.92 -17.01 9.97
CA TYR A 48 15.09 -18.36 9.44
C TYR A 48 16.48 -18.92 9.76
N ALA A 49 17.56 -18.14 9.59
CA ALA A 49 18.92 -18.59 9.89
C ALA A 49 19.13 -18.89 11.38
N ALA A 50 18.53 -18.10 12.27
CA ALA A 50 18.64 -18.25 13.71
C ALA A 50 17.70 -19.30 14.30
N SER A 51 16.59 -19.62 13.62
CA SER A 51 15.60 -20.57 14.16
C SER A 51 16.08 -22.03 14.07
N PRO A 52 15.82 -22.83 15.11
CA PRO A 52 15.97 -24.27 15.03
C PRO A 52 15.12 -24.81 13.89
N LYS A 53 15.68 -25.71 13.08
CA LYS A 53 14.95 -26.32 11.97
C LYS A 53 13.96 -27.34 12.53
N THR A 54 12.70 -27.24 12.09
CA THR A 54 11.59 -28.09 12.53
C THR A 54 11.38 -29.32 11.64
N PHE A 55 12.23 -29.49 10.63
CA PHE A 55 12.24 -30.63 9.71
C PHE A 55 13.51 -31.43 9.91
N ALA A 56 13.47 -32.72 9.54
CA ALA A 56 14.59 -33.63 9.73
C ALA A 56 15.85 -33.14 9.00
N ALA A 57 17.03 -33.37 9.57
CA ALA A 57 18.30 -32.86 9.04
C ALA A 57 18.65 -33.44 7.66
N ASP A 58 18.02 -34.55 7.29
CA ASP A 58 18.08 -35.28 6.03
C ASP A 58 16.93 -34.95 5.07
N ALA A 59 16.12 -33.91 5.34
CA ALA A 59 15.05 -33.52 4.44
C ALA A 59 15.61 -33.00 3.10
N ASP A 60 15.34 -33.74 2.02
CA ASP A 60 15.79 -33.42 0.66
C ASP A 60 15.19 -32.11 0.09
N PHE A 61 14.10 -31.60 0.70
CA PHE A 61 13.36 -30.45 0.18
C PHE A 61 13.12 -29.37 1.25
N ALA A 62 13.84 -28.25 1.11
CA ALA A 62 13.66 -27.05 1.93
C ALA A 62 13.31 -25.84 1.03
N PRO A 63 12.03 -25.48 0.87
CA PRO A 63 11.59 -24.42 -0.03
C PRO A 63 11.83 -23.00 0.50
N VAL A 64 11.94 -22.82 1.82
CA VAL A 64 12.05 -21.50 2.45
C VAL A 64 13.28 -20.70 1.98
N PRO A 65 14.51 -21.25 1.92
CA PRO A 65 15.68 -20.52 1.40
C PRO A 65 15.51 -20.09 -0.05
N TRP A 66 14.90 -20.94 -0.89
CA TRP A 66 14.65 -20.61 -2.30
C TRP A 66 13.64 -19.48 -2.44
N ALA A 67 12.52 -19.54 -1.70
CA ALA A 67 11.53 -18.48 -1.70
C ALA A 67 12.13 -17.15 -1.23
N LEU A 68 12.88 -17.15 -0.11
CA LEU A 68 13.55 -15.95 0.39
C LEU A 68 14.61 -15.42 -0.58
N GLY A 69 15.39 -16.29 -1.21
CA GLY A 69 16.40 -15.92 -2.21
C GLY A 69 15.79 -15.28 -3.44
N ILE A 70 14.74 -15.89 -4.01
CA ILE A 70 13.99 -15.33 -5.14
C ILE A 70 13.37 -13.98 -4.74
N TYR A 71 12.76 -13.90 -3.55
CA TYR A 71 12.17 -12.64 -3.07
C TYR A 71 13.20 -11.55 -2.89
N PHE A 72 14.38 -11.89 -2.36
CA PHE A 72 15.49 -10.97 -2.14
C PHE A 72 16.00 -10.41 -3.47
N VAL A 73 16.29 -11.27 -4.44
CA VAL A 73 16.76 -10.86 -5.77
C VAL A 73 15.71 -9.99 -6.45
N PHE A 74 14.44 -10.40 -6.42
CA PHE A 74 13.35 -9.61 -6.98
C PHE A 74 13.22 -8.23 -6.33
N THR A 75 13.33 -8.17 -4.99
CA THR A 75 13.28 -6.91 -4.23
C THR A 75 14.45 -5.99 -4.59
N ILE A 76 15.66 -6.52 -4.75
CA ILE A 76 16.82 -5.74 -5.21
C ILE A 76 16.59 -5.20 -6.62
N ILE A 77 16.16 -6.03 -7.57
CA ILE A 77 15.88 -5.60 -8.95
C ILE A 77 14.86 -4.47 -8.95
N ARG A 78 13.77 -4.62 -8.19
CA ARG A 78 12.73 -3.61 -8.07
C ARG A 78 13.25 -2.31 -7.45
N LEU A 79 14.07 -2.41 -6.40
CA LEU A 79 14.67 -1.24 -5.76
C LEU A 79 15.60 -0.50 -6.72
N LEU A 80 16.46 -1.22 -7.46
CA LEU A 80 17.33 -0.63 -8.48
C LEU A 80 16.53 0.08 -9.58
N LEU A 81 15.40 -0.50 -10.01
CA LEU A 81 14.51 0.13 -11.00
C LEU A 81 13.85 1.41 -10.44
N ALA A 82 13.43 1.41 -9.18
CA ALA A 82 12.88 2.61 -8.52
C ALA A 82 13.91 3.75 -8.33
N TYR A 83 15.21 3.45 -8.34
CA TYR A 83 16.27 4.46 -8.39
C TYR A 83 16.56 4.94 -9.82
N ARG A 84 16.26 4.14 -10.85
CA ARG A 84 16.50 4.49 -12.26
C ARG A 84 15.39 5.33 -12.89
N GLY A 85 14.21 5.41 -12.26
CA GLY A 85 13.09 6.21 -12.74
C GLY A 85 11.77 5.75 -12.13
N SER A 86 10.67 6.20 -12.70
CA SER A 86 9.33 5.83 -12.25
C SER A 86 8.98 4.41 -12.69
N VAL A 87 8.45 3.60 -11.76
CA VAL A 87 8.00 2.25 -12.07
C VAL A 87 6.58 2.31 -12.66
N GLY A 88 6.43 1.82 -13.88
CA GLY A 88 5.15 1.83 -14.59
C GLY A 88 4.05 1.01 -13.89
N PRO A 89 2.76 1.35 -14.07
CA PRO A 89 1.62 0.64 -13.47
C PRO A 89 1.64 -0.87 -13.70
N LEU A 90 2.01 -1.31 -14.91
CA LEU A 90 2.04 -2.73 -15.27
C LEU A 90 3.02 -3.51 -14.38
N MET A 91 4.25 -3.02 -14.24
CA MET A 91 5.27 -3.67 -13.42
C MET A 91 4.85 -3.78 -11.95
N LEU A 92 4.05 -2.85 -11.45
CA LEU A 92 3.56 -2.86 -10.07
C LEU A 92 2.49 -3.92 -9.85
N TYR A 93 1.56 -4.08 -10.80
CA TYR A 93 0.62 -5.19 -10.77
C TYR A 93 1.34 -6.53 -10.90
N THR A 94 2.34 -6.64 -11.79
CA THR A 94 3.18 -7.83 -11.89
C THR A 94 3.89 -8.13 -10.57
N SER A 95 4.45 -7.12 -9.90
CA SER A 95 5.07 -7.29 -8.59
C SER A 95 4.09 -7.77 -7.53
N ILE A 96 2.85 -7.27 -7.52
CA ILE A 96 1.82 -7.75 -6.59
C ILE A 96 1.53 -9.23 -6.82
N VAL A 97 1.37 -9.63 -8.08
CA VAL A 97 1.12 -11.03 -8.43
C VAL A 97 2.30 -11.90 -8.05
N LEU A 98 3.53 -11.48 -8.33
CA LEU A 98 4.74 -12.23 -7.98
C LEU A 98 4.90 -12.39 -6.46
N ASP A 99 4.71 -11.31 -5.68
CA ASP A 99 4.79 -11.37 -4.21
C ASP A 99 3.79 -12.40 -3.65
N MET A 100 2.55 -12.40 -4.17
CA MET A 100 1.50 -13.34 -3.75
C MET A 100 1.75 -14.76 -4.23
N CYS A 101 2.17 -14.95 -5.49
CA CYS A 101 2.51 -16.27 -6.03
C CYS A 101 3.67 -16.90 -5.27
N LEU A 102 4.68 -16.12 -4.90
CA LEU A 102 5.80 -16.60 -4.10
C LEU A 102 5.33 -17.05 -2.70
N LEU A 103 4.52 -16.23 -2.03
CA LEU A 103 4.00 -16.57 -0.70
C LEU A 103 3.10 -17.81 -0.74
N LEU A 104 2.14 -17.84 -1.65
CA LEU A 104 1.18 -18.92 -1.77
C LEU A 104 1.87 -20.21 -2.27
N GLY A 105 2.85 -20.09 -3.17
CA GLY A 105 3.70 -21.19 -3.60
C GLY A 105 4.54 -21.76 -2.45
N LEU A 106 5.07 -20.89 -1.58
CA LEU A 106 5.76 -21.32 -0.36
C LEU A 106 4.81 -22.06 0.59
N ILE A 107 3.62 -21.52 0.86
CA ILE A 107 2.62 -22.17 1.72
C ILE A 107 2.24 -23.53 1.12
N TRP A 108 1.96 -23.58 -0.18
CA TRP A 108 1.66 -24.82 -0.89
C TRP A 108 2.80 -25.81 -0.72
N SER A 109 4.06 -25.41 -0.89
CA SER A 109 5.22 -26.31 -0.81
C SER A 109 5.39 -27.02 0.56
N PHE A 110 4.75 -26.53 1.63
CA PHE A 110 4.84 -27.17 2.94
C PHE A 110 4.26 -28.58 2.98
N HIS A 111 3.21 -28.89 2.22
CA HIS A 111 2.69 -30.27 2.22
C HIS A 111 3.71 -31.25 1.60
N LEU A 112 4.52 -30.79 0.63
CA LEU A 112 5.63 -31.57 0.07
C LEU A 112 6.79 -31.69 1.06
N GLN A 113 7.19 -30.57 1.69
CA GLN A 113 8.28 -30.53 2.66
C GLN A 113 8.03 -31.45 3.86
N TYR A 114 6.81 -31.47 4.37
CA TYR A 114 6.45 -32.26 5.56
C TYR A 114 5.81 -33.61 5.22
N GLN A 115 5.72 -33.97 3.93
CA GLN A 115 5.08 -35.20 3.44
C GLN A 115 3.66 -35.39 4.01
N GLN A 116 2.91 -34.29 4.10
CA GLN A 116 1.55 -34.26 4.62
C GLN A 116 0.53 -34.10 3.48
N PRO A 117 -0.75 -34.44 3.69
CA PRO A 117 -1.79 -34.09 2.73
C PRO A 117 -1.92 -32.57 2.55
N PRO A 118 -2.39 -32.08 1.39
CA PRO A 118 -2.54 -30.64 1.12
C PRO A 118 -3.39 -29.85 2.13
N SER A 119 -4.34 -30.50 2.82
CA SER A 119 -5.10 -29.87 3.91
C SER A 119 -4.23 -29.37 5.07
N PHE A 120 -3.01 -29.88 5.22
CA PHE A 120 -2.06 -29.48 6.26
C PHE A 120 -1.65 -28.00 6.14
N TYR A 121 -1.31 -27.53 4.93
CA TYR A 121 -0.82 -26.15 4.78
C TYR A 121 -1.89 -25.10 5.06
N LEU A 122 -3.19 -25.46 5.03
CA LEU A 122 -4.28 -24.53 5.34
C LEU A 122 -4.24 -24.06 6.79
N LYS A 123 -3.59 -24.82 7.66
CA LYS A 123 -3.36 -24.47 9.07
C LYS A 123 -2.09 -23.64 9.29
N SER A 124 -1.34 -23.35 8.23
CA SER A 124 -0.06 -22.65 8.33
C SER A 124 -0.24 -21.20 8.80
N PRO A 125 0.50 -20.75 9.84
CA PRO A 125 0.48 -19.36 10.27
C PRO A 125 1.09 -18.41 9.23
N THR A 126 1.83 -18.93 8.24
CA THR A 126 2.44 -18.15 7.16
C THR A 126 1.41 -17.40 6.31
N LEU A 127 0.14 -17.81 6.32
CA LEU A 127 -0.97 -17.05 5.73
C LEU A 127 -1.01 -15.60 6.23
N LEU A 128 -0.66 -15.34 7.50
CA LEU A 128 -0.69 -14.00 8.08
C LEU A 128 0.21 -13.01 7.32
N TYR A 129 1.20 -13.49 6.58
CA TYR A 129 2.10 -12.63 5.79
C TYR A 129 1.41 -12.00 4.57
N VAL A 130 0.24 -12.51 4.15
CA VAL A 130 -0.61 -11.84 3.16
C VAL A 130 -0.93 -10.41 3.60
N PHE A 131 -1.25 -10.21 4.88
CA PHE A 131 -1.57 -8.89 5.42
C PHE A 131 -0.36 -7.94 5.40
N ILE A 132 0.86 -8.47 5.59
CA ILE A 132 2.10 -7.69 5.46
C ILE A 132 2.22 -7.17 4.03
N PHE A 133 2.04 -8.03 3.01
CA PHE A 133 2.12 -7.59 1.62
C PHE A 133 1.03 -6.58 1.24
N ILE A 134 -0.21 -6.76 1.73
CA ILE A 134 -1.29 -5.79 1.52
C ILE A 134 -0.93 -4.45 2.19
N ALA A 135 -0.45 -4.46 3.43
CA ALA A 135 -0.06 -3.26 4.16
C ALA A 135 1.10 -2.52 3.48
N LEU A 136 2.09 -3.23 2.95
CA LEU A 136 3.18 -2.62 2.19
C LEU A 136 2.70 -1.89 0.93
N ARG A 137 1.57 -2.31 0.32
CA ARG A 137 0.96 -1.57 -0.80
C ARG A 137 0.28 -0.27 -0.37
N ALA A 138 -0.11 -0.14 0.90
CA ALA A 138 -0.72 1.07 1.44
C ALA A 138 0.26 2.26 1.43
N LEU A 139 1.56 1.99 1.60
CA LEU A 139 2.62 3.01 1.61
C LEU A 139 2.74 3.82 0.30
N ARG A 140 2.13 3.34 -0.79
CA ARG A 140 2.11 4.05 -2.07
C ARG A 140 1.07 5.17 -2.12
N PHE A 141 0.18 5.26 -1.14
CA PHE A 141 -0.98 6.17 -1.16
C PHE A 141 -1.92 5.98 -2.36
N GLU A 142 -1.99 4.76 -2.90
CA GLU A 142 -2.83 4.42 -4.04
C GLU A 142 -3.68 3.17 -3.78
N ALA A 143 -4.97 3.39 -3.45
CA ALA A 143 -5.90 2.33 -3.06
C ALA A 143 -6.02 1.20 -4.09
N ARG A 144 -5.88 1.49 -5.39
CA ARG A 144 -5.95 0.47 -6.46
C ARG A 144 -4.95 -0.69 -6.29
N TYR A 145 -3.77 -0.42 -5.75
CA TYR A 145 -2.74 -1.45 -5.57
C TYR A 145 -2.97 -2.28 -4.30
N VAL A 146 -3.57 -1.68 -3.27
CA VAL A 146 -4.03 -2.38 -2.07
C VAL A 146 -5.15 -3.35 -2.46
N VAL A 147 -6.16 -2.87 -3.20
CA VAL A 147 -7.29 -3.69 -3.67
C VAL A 147 -6.80 -4.84 -4.55
N ALA A 148 -5.90 -4.57 -5.50
CA ALA A 148 -5.35 -5.62 -6.34
C ALA A 148 -4.60 -6.68 -5.53
N ALA A 149 -3.78 -6.29 -4.53
CA ALA A 149 -3.10 -7.25 -3.66
C ALA A 149 -4.08 -8.10 -2.86
N GLY A 150 -5.13 -7.50 -2.28
CA GLY A 150 -6.15 -8.23 -1.55
C GLY A 150 -6.96 -9.19 -2.42
N LEU A 151 -7.33 -8.78 -3.64
CA LEU A 151 -8.06 -9.64 -4.58
C LEU A 151 -7.20 -10.81 -5.06
N VAL A 152 -5.93 -10.56 -5.41
CA VAL A 152 -5.00 -11.63 -5.81
C VAL A 152 -4.77 -12.59 -4.64
N ALA A 153 -4.63 -12.09 -3.41
CA ALA A 153 -4.48 -12.92 -2.22
C ALA A 153 -5.72 -13.78 -1.95
N ALA A 154 -6.92 -13.19 -2.00
CA ALA A 154 -8.18 -13.91 -1.80
C ALA A 154 -8.41 -14.97 -2.88
N ALA A 155 -8.17 -14.63 -4.15
CA ALA A 155 -8.28 -15.58 -5.26
C ALA A 155 -7.24 -16.71 -5.15
N GLY A 156 -6.00 -16.37 -4.80
CA GLY A 156 -4.93 -17.34 -4.61
C GLY A 156 -5.17 -18.27 -3.42
N TRP A 157 -5.66 -17.76 -2.30
CA TRP A 157 -6.06 -18.58 -1.15
C TRP A 157 -7.23 -19.49 -1.49
N THR A 158 -8.24 -18.97 -2.20
CA THR A 158 -9.37 -19.77 -2.70
C THR A 158 -8.85 -20.91 -3.58
N GLY A 159 -7.91 -20.62 -4.49
CA GLY A 159 -7.27 -21.64 -5.32
C GLY A 159 -6.56 -22.73 -4.51
N LEU A 160 -5.79 -22.36 -3.49
CA LEU A 160 -5.15 -23.33 -2.58
C LEU A 160 -6.16 -24.14 -1.77
N ALA A 161 -7.23 -23.52 -1.26
CA ALA A 161 -8.28 -24.22 -0.53
C ALA A 161 -9.02 -25.21 -1.43
N SER A 162 -9.39 -24.80 -2.65
CA SER A 162 -10.01 -25.68 -3.65
C SER A 162 -9.10 -26.84 -4.04
N TYR A 163 -7.81 -26.58 -4.24
CA TYR A 163 -6.83 -27.63 -4.51
C TYR A 163 -6.74 -28.63 -3.35
N ALA A 164 -6.69 -28.16 -2.11
CA ALA A 164 -6.63 -29.03 -0.94
C ALA A 164 -7.88 -29.91 -0.79
N ILE A 165 -9.08 -29.34 -0.99
CA ILE A 165 -10.34 -30.08 -0.94
C ILE A 165 -10.39 -31.14 -2.05
N TYR A 166 -10.01 -30.76 -3.27
CA TYR A 166 -10.02 -31.66 -4.43
C TYR A 166 -9.07 -32.85 -4.24
N THR A 167 -7.86 -32.60 -3.72
CA THR A 167 -6.80 -33.62 -3.59
C THR A 167 -6.95 -34.49 -2.34
N THR A 168 -7.41 -33.93 -1.22
CA THR A 168 -7.57 -34.67 0.04
C THR A 168 -8.86 -35.49 0.06
N GLY A 169 -9.83 -35.12 -0.78
CA GLY A 169 -11.14 -35.77 -0.88
C GLY A 169 -12.19 -35.09 0.01
N THR A 170 -13.44 -35.11 -0.45
CA THR A 170 -14.57 -34.46 0.24
C THR A 170 -14.91 -35.10 1.58
N GLU A 171 -14.49 -36.35 1.81
CA GLU A 171 -14.68 -37.06 3.07
C GLU A 171 -13.93 -36.39 4.24
N MET A 172 -12.80 -35.73 3.94
CA MET A 172 -12.01 -34.99 4.92
C MET A 172 -12.55 -33.57 5.17
N VAL A 173 -13.66 -33.18 4.52
CA VAL A 173 -14.36 -31.93 4.79
C VAL A 173 -15.28 -32.13 5.98
N THR A 174 -15.03 -31.37 7.05
CA THR A 174 -15.78 -31.49 8.31
C THR A 174 -16.50 -30.20 8.67
N ARG A 175 -17.51 -30.31 9.53
CA ARG A 175 -18.14 -29.19 10.25
C ARG A 175 -17.79 -29.17 11.74
N ASP A 176 -17.09 -30.20 12.21
CA ASP A 176 -16.64 -30.32 13.59
C ASP A 176 -15.30 -29.60 13.78
N TYR A 177 -15.31 -28.57 14.63
CA TYR A 177 -14.13 -27.76 14.93
C TYR A 177 -13.04 -28.55 15.66
N VAL A 178 -13.42 -29.44 16.58
CA VAL A 178 -12.44 -30.24 17.34
C VAL A 178 -11.73 -31.20 16.38
N TYR A 179 -12.49 -31.92 15.56
CA TYR A 179 -11.92 -32.81 14.55
C TYR A 179 -11.03 -32.07 13.55
N TYR A 180 -11.43 -30.87 13.11
CA TYR A 180 -10.59 -30.01 12.27
C TYR A 180 -9.25 -29.67 12.93
N MET A 181 -9.24 -29.37 14.23
CA MET A 181 -8.04 -28.98 14.96
C MET A 181 -7.09 -30.16 15.24
N THR A 182 -7.61 -31.37 15.40
CA THR A 182 -6.80 -32.56 15.75
C THR A 182 -6.38 -33.41 14.55
N ASN A 183 -7.00 -33.21 13.38
CA ASN A 183 -6.75 -34.02 12.19
C ASN A 183 -6.44 -33.16 10.96
N ASN A 184 -5.90 -33.77 9.91
CA ASN A 184 -5.69 -33.12 8.60
C ASN A 184 -7.01 -32.97 7.80
N ALA A 185 -8.07 -32.53 8.47
CA ALA A 185 -9.37 -32.22 7.89
C ALA A 185 -9.45 -30.76 7.45
N VAL A 186 -10.41 -30.48 6.56
CA VAL A 186 -10.71 -29.13 6.05
C VAL A 186 -12.03 -28.65 6.62
N LEU A 187 -12.02 -27.48 7.26
CA LEU A 187 -13.23 -26.79 7.71
C LEU A 187 -13.49 -25.61 6.77
N VAL A 188 -14.48 -25.75 5.88
CA VAL A 188 -14.79 -24.73 4.86
C VAL A 188 -15.08 -23.37 5.49
N GLY A 189 -15.74 -23.36 6.66
CA GLY A 189 -16.00 -22.13 7.42
C GLY A 189 -14.73 -21.39 7.83
N ALA A 190 -13.67 -22.11 8.20
CA ALA A 190 -12.39 -21.50 8.55
C ALA A 190 -11.68 -20.90 7.32
N GLU A 191 -11.80 -21.54 6.15
CA GLU A 191 -11.24 -20.98 4.92
C GLU A 191 -12.01 -19.75 4.43
N PHE A 192 -13.33 -19.76 4.60
CA PHE A 192 -14.16 -18.60 4.29
C PHE A 192 -13.86 -17.42 5.22
N ASP A 193 -13.67 -17.65 6.52
CA ASP A 193 -13.33 -16.61 7.49
C ASP A 193 -12.00 -15.92 7.16
N LYS A 194 -10.99 -16.68 6.70
CA LYS A 194 -9.72 -16.14 6.21
C LYS A 194 -9.91 -15.25 4.98
N ILE A 195 -10.74 -15.67 4.02
CA ILE A 195 -11.03 -14.89 2.81
C ILE A 195 -11.74 -13.59 3.17
N ILE A 196 -12.78 -13.64 4.03
CA ILE A 196 -13.46 -12.44 4.52
C ILE A 196 -12.47 -11.51 5.19
N SER A 197 -11.60 -12.04 6.07
CA SER A 197 -10.61 -11.26 6.78
C SER A 197 -9.66 -10.53 5.82
N ILE A 198 -9.16 -11.22 4.79
CA ILE A 198 -8.33 -10.61 3.73
C ILE A 198 -9.09 -9.48 3.03
N LEU A 199 -10.32 -9.72 2.59
CA LEU A 199 -11.12 -8.73 1.86
C LEU A 199 -11.50 -7.53 2.72
N LEU A 200 -11.86 -7.75 3.99
CA LEU A 200 -12.28 -6.70 4.91
C LEU A 200 -11.10 -5.80 5.31
N VAL A 201 -9.94 -6.39 5.64
CA VAL A 201 -8.72 -5.61 5.89
C VAL A 201 -8.32 -4.82 4.64
N THR A 202 -8.39 -5.44 3.46
CA THR A 202 -8.13 -4.75 2.18
C THR A 202 -9.06 -3.56 1.99
N ALA A 203 -10.36 -3.72 2.25
CA ALA A 203 -11.34 -2.66 2.12
C ALA A 203 -11.09 -1.51 3.10
N ILE A 204 -10.79 -1.82 4.37
CA ILE A 204 -10.46 -0.81 5.39
C ILE A 204 -9.22 -0.01 4.98
N ILE A 205 -8.15 -0.69 4.59
CA ILE A 205 -6.92 -0.01 4.16
C ILE A 205 -7.19 0.81 2.90
N ALA A 206 -7.94 0.29 1.93
CA ALA A 206 -8.28 1.02 0.71
C ALA A 206 -9.06 2.32 1.01
N VAL A 207 -10.05 2.27 1.90
CA VAL A 207 -10.80 3.45 2.35
C VAL A 207 -9.90 4.44 3.09
N ALA A 208 -9.06 3.95 4.02
CA ALA A 208 -8.13 4.79 4.77
C ALA A 208 -7.14 5.52 3.84
N ILE A 209 -6.58 4.81 2.85
CA ILE A 209 -5.66 5.39 1.87
C ILE A 209 -6.36 6.38 0.94
N ASN A 210 -7.61 6.10 0.52
CA ASN A 210 -8.37 7.05 -0.28
C ASN A 210 -8.64 8.35 0.49
N ARG A 211 -9.01 8.24 1.78
CA ARG A 211 -9.18 9.39 2.67
C ARG A 211 -7.87 10.16 2.86
N ALA A 212 -6.77 9.46 3.12
CA ALA A 212 -5.44 10.08 3.31
C ALA A 212 -4.99 10.83 2.05
N ARG A 213 -5.21 10.26 0.86
CA ARG A 213 -4.88 10.91 -0.42
C ARG A 213 -5.71 12.17 -0.65
N ASN A 214 -7.01 12.13 -0.35
CA ASN A 214 -7.88 13.30 -0.49
C ASN A 214 -7.47 14.43 0.47
N LEU A 215 -7.12 14.10 1.71
CA LEU A 215 -6.59 15.07 2.67
C LEU A 215 -5.28 15.68 2.17
N LEU A 216 -4.33 14.86 1.71
CA LEU A 216 -3.07 15.33 1.15
C LEU A 216 -3.28 16.27 -0.05
N ASN A 217 -4.13 15.89 -1.00
CA ASN A 217 -4.43 16.72 -2.17
C ASN A 217 -5.02 18.08 -1.77
N ARG A 218 -5.92 18.08 -0.79
CA ARG A 218 -6.53 19.30 -0.25
C ARG A 218 -5.48 20.18 0.43
N SER A 219 -4.66 19.62 1.31
CA SER A 219 -3.60 20.35 2.01
C SER A 219 -2.55 20.93 1.07
N VAL A 220 -2.18 20.21 0.00
CA VAL A 220 -1.27 20.73 -1.03
C VAL A 220 -1.90 21.89 -1.79
N THR A 221 -3.19 21.81 -2.10
CA THR A 221 -3.92 22.87 -2.81
C THR A 221 -4.05 24.13 -1.93
N GLU A 222 -4.43 23.96 -0.67
CA GLU A 222 -4.53 25.05 0.31
C GLU A 222 -3.16 25.69 0.58
N GLY A 223 -2.10 24.88 0.73
CA GLY A 223 -0.73 25.37 0.91
C GLY A 223 -0.20 26.15 -0.29
N GLN A 224 -0.50 25.72 -1.51
CA GLN A 224 -0.15 26.47 -2.72
C GLN A 224 -0.93 27.79 -2.82
N ALA A 225 -2.22 27.80 -2.48
CA ALA A 225 -3.01 29.02 -2.47
C ALA A 225 -2.48 30.02 -1.43
N ALA A 226 -2.11 29.56 -0.24
CA ALA A 226 -1.48 30.37 0.79
C ALA A 226 -0.12 30.95 0.33
N GLN A 227 0.70 30.13 -0.33
CA GLN A 227 2.00 30.57 -0.86
C GLN A 227 1.87 31.54 -2.04
N ASP A 228 0.84 31.39 -2.88
CA ASP A 228 0.58 32.34 -3.97
C ASP A 228 0.01 33.66 -3.41
N LEU A 229 -0.83 33.62 -2.37
CA LEU A 229 -1.39 34.82 -1.71
C LEU A 229 -0.36 35.59 -0.87
N SER A 230 0.60 34.90 -0.25
CA SER A 230 1.67 35.56 0.53
C SER A 230 2.58 36.43 -0.34
N ARG A 231 2.62 36.20 -1.66
CA ARG A 231 3.33 37.08 -2.60
C ARG A 231 2.68 38.46 -2.75
N PHE A 232 1.39 38.57 -2.44
CA PHE A 232 0.62 39.80 -2.55
C PHE A 232 0.40 40.50 -1.20
N SER A 233 0.86 39.90 -0.10
CA SER A 233 0.76 40.45 1.25
C SER A 233 2.16 40.77 1.78
N SER A 234 2.31 41.81 2.61
CA SER A 234 3.59 42.01 3.29
C SER A 234 3.87 40.81 4.21
N PRO A 235 5.14 40.43 4.42
CA PRO A 235 5.50 39.33 5.31
C PRO A 235 4.87 39.46 6.70
N GLU A 236 4.79 40.68 7.24
CA GLU A 236 4.18 40.90 8.57
C GLU A 236 2.68 40.60 8.58
N ILE A 237 1.95 40.91 7.50
CA ILE A 237 0.52 40.60 7.39
C ILE A 237 0.31 39.10 7.19
N ALA A 238 1.14 38.44 6.39
CA ALA A 238 1.04 36.99 6.16
C ALA A 238 1.27 36.19 7.45
N ASP A 239 2.28 36.56 8.25
CA ASP A 239 2.57 35.95 9.55
C ASP A 239 1.44 36.21 10.54
N GLN A 240 0.89 37.42 10.56
CA GLN A 240 -0.23 37.78 11.45
C GLN A 240 -1.52 37.03 11.10
N ILE A 241 -1.79 36.78 9.82
CA ILE A 241 -2.95 35.99 9.37
C ILE A 241 -2.79 34.50 9.73
N THR A 242 -1.57 33.95 9.60
CA THR A 242 -1.33 32.52 9.84
C THR A 242 -1.14 32.16 11.32
N ALA A 243 -0.66 33.10 12.14
CA ALA A 243 -0.45 32.90 13.58
C ALA A 243 -1.66 33.31 14.45
N SER A 244 -2.66 34.00 13.89
CA SER A 244 -3.86 34.42 14.62
C SER A 244 -4.82 33.24 14.84
N GLU A 245 -5.27 33.05 16.09
CA GLU A 245 -6.33 32.08 16.44
C GLU A 245 -7.73 32.53 15.94
N GLU A 246 -7.92 33.84 15.77
CA GLU A 246 -9.17 34.41 15.27
C GLU A 246 -9.08 34.71 13.76
N ALA A 247 -10.17 34.40 13.05
CA ALA A 247 -10.31 34.77 11.64
C ALA A 247 -10.29 36.29 11.48
N VAL A 248 -9.52 36.78 10.50
CA VAL A 248 -9.43 38.22 10.21
C VAL A 248 -10.81 38.79 9.93
N SER A 249 -11.24 39.73 10.77
CA SER A 249 -12.51 40.44 10.62
C SER A 249 -12.28 41.85 10.08
N ALA A 250 -13.15 42.27 9.16
CA ALA A 250 -13.12 43.63 8.64
C ALA A 250 -13.37 44.63 9.77
N GLY A 251 -12.50 45.64 9.88
CA GLY A 251 -12.53 46.63 10.97
C GLY A 251 -11.50 46.38 12.08
N SER A 252 -10.75 45.28 12.03
CA SER A 252 -9.59 45.07 12.89
C SER A 252 -8.37 45.85 12.37
N GLY A 253 -7.67 46.55 13.28
CA GLY A 253 -6.47 47.32 12.96
C GLY A 253 -5.61 47.51 14.20
N GLN A 254 -4.29 47.58 14.00
CA GLN A 254 -3.33 47.91 15.06
C GLN A 254 -2.63 49.23 14.74
N ALA A 255 -2.54 50.10 15.75
CA ALA A 255 -1.66 51.25 15.70
C ALA A 255 -0.21 50.76 15.81
N ARG A 256 0.65 51.25 14.92
CA ARG A 256 2.06 50.87 14.85
C ARG A 256 2.88 52.09 14.44
N GLU A 257 4.04 52.24 15.06
CA GLU A 257 5.00 53.27 14.69
C GLU A 257 5.78 52.77 13.47
N ALA A 258 5.77 53.54 12.38
CA ALA A 258 6.37 53.14 11.11
C ALA A 258 6.97 54.34 10.38
N ALA A 259 8.09 54.12 9.68
CA ALA A 259 8.65 55.08 8.74
C ALA A 259 8.02 54.88 7.36
N ILE A 260 7.55 55.96 6.72
CA ILE A 260 6.89 55.92 5.41
C ILE A 260 7.87 56.43 4.35
N LEU A 261 8.15 55.62 3.32
CA LEU A 261 8.98 55.98 2.18
C LEU A 261 8.11 56.08 0.91
N PHE A 262 8.24 57.18 0.18
CA PHE A 262 7.64 57.35 -1.15
C PHE A 262 8.74 57.40 -2.21
N CYS A 263 8.65 56.52 -3.21
CA CYS A 263 9.52 56.52 -4.38
C CYS A 263 8.67 56.32 -5.64
N ASP A 264 9.04 56.99 -6.73
CA ASP A 264 8.33 56.92 -8.01
C ASP A 264 9.33 56.95 -9.18
N ILE A 265 8.88 56.49 -10.35
CA ILE A 265 9.67 56.48 -11.58
C ILE A 265 9.62 57.87 -12.23
N ARG A 266 10.80 58.45 -12.46
CA ARG A 266 10.93 59.72 -13.16
C ARG A 266 10.50 59.55 -14.64
N GLY A 267 9.54 60.36 -15.09
CA GLY A 267 9.07 60.34 -16.48
C GLY A 267 8.00 59.27 -16.77
N PHE A 268 7.22 58.85 -15.77
CA PHE A 268 6.21 57.80 -15.93
C PHE A 268 5.20 58.04 -17.08
N THR A 269 4.93 59.30 -17.42
CA THR A 269 3.96 59.69 -18.46
C THR A 269 4.57 60.26 -19.74
N SER A 270 5.91 60.29 -19.85
CA SER A 270 6.64 60.96 -20.95
C SER A 270 7.11 60.00 -22.03
#